data_AF-A0A920LN30-F1
#
_entry.id   AF-A0A920LN30-F1
#
_cell.length_a   1.000
_cell.length_b   1.000
_cell.length_c   1.000
_cell.angle_alpha   90.00
_cell.angle_beta   90.00
_cell.angle_gamma   90.00
#
_symmetry.space_group_name_H-M   'P 1'
#
loop_
_entity.id
_entity.type
_entity.pdbx_description
1 polymer ?
#
loop_
_entity_poly.entity_id
_entity_poly.type
_entity_poly.pdbx_seq_one_letter_code
_entity_poly.pdbx_strand_id
1 'polypeptide(L)'
;MDEAGVKLAGWQFWIDRGGTFTDIVGRAPDGELHTHKLLSENPEAYEDAALQGIRDLLGVGGSEPIPEAGIDAVKMGTTVATNALLERKGDRTLLVVTEGFRDQLRIAYQARPRLFDREITLPEMLYERVEEVTERVDAKNEILVPLDLDGLRPRLEAAFDDGIRSIAIVLMHGYRVPDHEVRIAQLAREIGFTQVSTSHETSPMIKFVGRGDTTVADAYLSPILRRYIDRIAATLGGVNLQFMQSNGGLKGASLFQGKDAILSGPAGGIVGAVRTAGQAGFDKVITFDMGAPSTDVAHYENSYERVFETVVRACACRRRCC
;
A
#
# COMPACT_ATOMS: atom_id res chain seq x y z
N MET A 1 17.28 13.38 -29.72
CA MET A 1 16.15 13.36 -30.67
C MET A 1 15.57 11.96 -30.59
N ASP A 2 14.31 11.85 -30.18
CA ASP A 2 13.60 10.57 -30.04
C ASP A 2 12.40 10.59 -31.01
N GLU A 3 12.12 9.45 -31.65
CA GLU A 3 11.32 9.26 -32.88
C GLU A 3 9.80 9.53 -32.78
N ALA A 4 9.34 10.23 -31.76
CA ALA A 4 7.97 10.76 -31.70
C ALA A 4 8.03 12.19 -31.15
N GLY A 5 7.99 13.16 -32.06
CA GLY A 5 8.04 14.60 -31.78
C GLY A 5 6.83 15.13 -31.00
N VAL A 6 6.64 14.65 -29.77
CA VAL A 6 5.82 15.29 -28.75
C VAL A 6 6.77 16.18 -27.96
N LYS A 7 6.70 17.50 -28.16
CA LYS A 7 7.25 18.45 -27.18
C LYS A 7 6.55 18.14 -25.85
N LEU A 8 7.28 17.60 -24.89
CA LEU A 8 6.80 17.56 -23.49
C LEU A 8 6.62 19.02 -23.06
N ALA A 9 5.44 19.36 -22.56
CA ALA A 9 5.05 20.74 -22.32
C ALA A 9 5.56 21.25 -20.96
N GLY A 10 5.96 20.34 -20.06
CA GLY A 10 6.45 20.65 -18.72
C GLY A 10 7.44 19.61 -18.18
N TRP A 11 7.88 19.82 -16.95
CA TRP A 11 8.78 18.94 -16.21
C TRP A 11 8.13 17.59 -15.89
N GLN A 12 8.95 16.55 -15.86
CA GLN A 12 8.57 15.25 -15.30
C GLN A 12 9.47 14.87 -14.15
N PHE A 13 8.89 14.39 -13.05
CA PHE A 13 9.66 13.95 -11.88
C PHE A 13 9.40 12.47 -11.58
N TRP A 14 10.48 11.75 -11.29
CA TRP A 14 10.46 10.41 -10.71
C TRP A 14 11.17 10.49 -9.36
N ILE A 15 10.47 10.13 -8.30
CA ILE A 15 10.93 10.29 -6.94
C ILE A 15 10.86 8.94 -6.25
N ASP A 16 11.95 8.51 -5.63
CA ASP A 16 11.95 7.38 -4.71
C ASP A 16 12.24 7.87 -3.29
N ARG A 17 11.20 7.87 -2.46
CA ARG A 17 11.32 8.23 -1.05
C ARG A 17 11.65 6.99 -0.23
N GLY A 18 12.95 6.78 0.00
CA GLY A 18 13.47 5.74 0.90
C GLY A 18 13.42 6.16 2.38
N GLY A 19 13.94 5.29 3.25
CA GLY A 19 14.00 5.58 4.69
C GLY A 19 15.04 6.62 5.11
N THR A 20 16.17 6.71 4.40
CA THR A 20 17.28 7.62 4.74
C THR A 20 17.39 8.78 3.76
N PHE A 21 17.30 8.49 2.47
CA PHE A 21 17.39 9.49 1.40
C PHE A 21 16.17 9.42 0.49
N THR A 22 15.83 10.58 -0.06
CA THR A 22 14.90 10.72 -1.18
C THR A 22 15.72 10.99 -2.43
N ASP A 23 15.59 10.11 -3.42
CA ASP A 23 16.25 10.23 -4.71
C ASP A 23 15.27 10.79 -5.74
N ILE A 24 15.71 11.79 -6.50
CA ILE A 24 14.85 12.53 -7.43
C ILE A 24 15.53 12.59 -8.78
N VAL A 25 14.78 12.20 -9.81
CA VAL A 25 15.14 12.41 -11.21
C VAL A 25 14.12 13.37 -11.80
N GLY A 26 14.56 14.55 -12.22
CA GLY A 26 13.77 15.51 -12.98
C GLY A 26 14.16 15.47 -14.45
N ARG A 27 13.18 15.53 -15.35
CA ARG A 27 13.41 15.78 -16.77
C ARG A 27 12.84 17.16 -17.12
N ALA A 28 13.72 18.05 -17.56
CA ALA A 28 13.35 19.38 -18.02
C ALA A 28 12.59 19.33 -19.37
N PRO A 29 11.86 20.39 -19.74
CA PRO A 29 11.11 20.44 -21.01
C PRO A 29 11.98 20.30 -22.28
N ASP A 30 13.26 20.65 -22.20
CA ASP A 30 14.24 20.44 -23.27
C ASP A 30 14.76 19.00 -23.35
N GLY A 31 14.42 18.17 -22.35
CA GLY A 31 14.78 16.77 -22.23
C GLY A 31 16.01 16.50 -21.38
N GLU A 32 16.66 17.53 -20.80
CA GLU A 32 17.79 17.35 -19.89
C GLU A 32 17.36 16.60 -18.62
N LEU A 33 18.21 15.69 -18.15
CA LEU A 33 17.98 14.94 -16.92
C LEU A 33 18.79 15.56 -15.78
N HIS A 34 18.11 15.84 -14.69
CA HIS A 34 18.68 16.33 -13.45
C HIS A 34 18.46 15.29 -12.35
N THR A 35 19.49 15.04 -11.57
CA THR A 35 19.41 14.17 -10.39
C THR A 35 19.60 15.00 -9.14
N HIS A 36 18.81 14.74 -8.11
CA HIS A 36 18.94 15.38 -6.81
C HIS A 36 18.74 14.36 -5.69
N LYS A 37 19.39 14.60 -4.55
CA LYS A 37 19.34 13.70 -3.39
C LYS A 37 19.23 14.51 -2.11
N LEU A 38 18.22 14.19 -1.32
CA LEU A 38 17.93 14.86 -0.06
C LEU A 38 17.79 13.83 1.06
N LEU A 39 18.00 14.23 2.31
CA LEU A 39 17.63 13.40 3.45
C LEU A 39 16.12 13.22 3.46
N SER A 40 15.62 12.00 3.70
CA SER A 40 14.18 11.72 3.72
C SER A 40 13.44 12.47 4.83
N GLU A 41 14.15 12.75 5.93
CA GLU A 41 13.67 13.51 7.07
C GLU A 41 14.72 14.53 7.49
N ASN A 42 14.38 15.82 7.35
CA ASN A 42 15.18 16.94 7.86
C ASN A 42 14.26 18.13 8.20
N PRO A 43 13.48 18.03 9.29
CA PRO A 43 12.42 18.98 9.62
C PRO A 43 12.92 20.41 9.89
N GLU A 44 14.21 20.58 10.21
CA GLU A 44 14.83 21.90 10.39
C GLU A 44 15.04 22.64 9.07
N ALA A 45 15.11 21.92 7.94
CA ALA A 45 15.38 22.49 6.63
C ALA A 45 14.15 22.51 5.71
N TYR A 46 13.32 21.46 5.75
CA TYR A 46 12.13 21.33 4.89
C TYR A 46 11.09 20.38 5.49
N GLU A 47 9.83 20.59 5.13
CA GLU A 47 8.72 19.75 5.60
C GLU A 47 8.67 18.37 4.92
N ASP A 48 9.04 18.31 3.63
CA ASP A 48 9.06 17.07 2.85
C ASP A 48 10.13 17.13 1.75
N ALA A 49 10.94 16.07 1.66
CA ALA A 49 12.07 15.99 0.75
C ALA A 49 11.66 15.92 -0.74
N ALA A 50 10.52 15.29 -1.06
CA ALA A 50 10.05 15.20 -2.44
C ALA A 50 9.63 16.58 -2.96
N LEU A 51 8.86 17.31 -2.14
CA LEU A 51 8.47 18.69 -2.47
C LEU A 51 9.68 19.61 -2.54
N GLN A 52 10.61 19.50 -1.60
CA GLN A 52 11.82 20.32 -1.61
C GLN A 52 12.65 20.08 -2.87
N GLY A 53 12.86 18.83 -3.28
CA GLY A 53 13.66 18.59 -4.48
C GLY A 53 12.98 18.99 -5.78
N ILE A 54 11.64 18.96 -5.86
CA ILE A 54 10.90 19.60 -6.96
C ILE A 54 11.18 21.10 -6.97
N ARG A 55 11.14 21.78 -5.82
CA ARG A 55 11.44 23.22 -5.70
C ARG A 55 12.85 23.55 -6.16
N ASP A 56 13.83 22.79 -5.68
CA ASP A 56 15.24 22.99 -6.01
C ASP A 56 15.48 22.87 -7.53
N LEU A 57 14.89 21.86 -8.17
CA LEU A 57 15.03 21.63 -9.61
C LEU A 57 14.29 22.66 -10.46
N LEU A 58 13.18 23.20 -9.96
CA LEU A 58 12.45 24.29 -10.62
C LEU A 58 13.02 25.68 -10.32
N GLY A 59 13.98 25.80 -9.39
CA GLY A 59 14.52 27.08 -8.92
C GLY A 59 13.49 27.94 -8.16
N VAL A 60 12.50 27.30 -7.52
CA VAL A 60 11.41 27.97 -6.80
C VAL A 60 11.80 28.17 -5.33
N GLY A 61 11.55 29.35 -4.78
CA GLY A 61 11.85 29.63 -3.36
C GLY A 61 11.05 28.73 -2.41
N GLY A 62 11.57 28.48 -1.21
CA GLY A 62 10.96 27.55 -0.23
C GLY A 62 9.52 27.90 0.16
N SER A 63 9.15 29.18 0.18
CA SER A 63 7.80 29.66 0.52
C SER A 63 6.91 29.95 -0.69
N GLU A 64 7.43 29.89 -1.90
CA GLU A 64 6.67 30.18 -3.12
C GLU A 64 5.77 28.99 -3.50
N PRO A 65 4.61 29.18 -4.15
CA PRO A 65 3.83 28.06 -4.65
C PRO A 65 4.57 27.35 -5.81
N ILE A 66 4.52 26.03 -5.84
CA ILE A 66 5.07 25.24 -6.96
C ILE A 66 4.18 25.48 -8.20
N PRO A 67 4.73 25.87 -9.36
CA PRO A 67 3.93 26.20 -10.54
C PRO A 67 3.39 24.94 -11.23
N GLU A 68 2.10 24.66 -11.04
CA GLU A 68 1.42 23.48 -11.60
C GLU A 68 1.53 23.40 -13.13
N ALA A 69 1.35 24.54 -13.82
CA ALA A 69 1.34 24.62 -15.28
C ALA A 69 2.69 24.23 -15.94
N GLY A 70 3.77 24.15 -15.16
CA GLY A 70 5.10 23.76 -15.62
C GLY A 70 5.44 22.30 -15.38
N ILE A 71 4.52 21.49 -14.85
CA ILE A 71 4.78 20.10 -14.46
C ILE A 71 3.77 19.17 -15.14
N ASP A 72 4.28 18.27 -15.99
CA ASP A 72 3.45 17.29 -16.71
C ASP A 72 3.05 16.12 -15.80
N ALA A 73 3.99 15.62 -14.98
CA ALA A 73 3.73 14.48 -14.09
C ALA A 73 4.75 14.37 -12.95
N VAL A 74 4.28 13.88 -11.81
CA VAL A 74 5.11 13.44 -10.68
C VAL A 74 4.79 11.98 -10.39
N LYS A 75 5.81 11.13 -10.44
CA LYS A 75 5.71 9.68 -10.19
C LYS A 75 6.53 9.34 -8.96
N MET A 76 5.91 8.70 -7.97
CA MET A 76 6.52 8.47 -6.66
C MET A 76 6.57 6.99 -6.28
N GLY A 77 7.75 6.49 -5.96
CA GLY A 77 7.97 5.33 -5.11
C GLY A 77 8.10 5.78 -3.66
N THR A 78 7.61 4.96 -2.71
CA THR A 78 7.77 5.27 -1.29
C THR A 78 7.84 4.03 -0.43
N THR A 79 8.74 4.05 0.55
CA THR A 79 8.85 3.01 1.57
C THR A 79 8.01 3.28 2.81
N VAL A 80 7.16 4.34 2.82
CA VAL A 80 6.34 4.71 3.99
C VAL A 80 5.47 3.54 4.47
N ALA A 81 4.83 2.82 3.55
CA ALA A 81 4.00 1.66 3.88
C ALA A 81 4.82 0.53 4.51
N THR A 82 5.92 0.16 3.86
CA THR A 82 6.80 -0.91 4.31
C THR A 82 7.40 -0.59 5.68
N ASN A 83 7.87 0.65 5.89
CA ASN A 83 8.43 1.09 7.17
C ASN A 83 7.37 1.11 8.27
N ALA A 84 6.16 1.63 8.00
CA ALA A 84 5.07 1.60 8.96
C ALA A 84 4.69 0.17 9.39
N LEU A 85 4.74 -0.79 8.45
CA LEU A 85 4.53 -2.21 8.73
C LEU A 85 5.67 -2.82 9.56
N LEU A 86 6.93 -2.49 9.23
CA LEU A 86 8.11 -2.98 9.95
C LEU A 86 8.17 -2.46 11.39
N GLU A 87 7.87 -1.18 11.58
CA GLU A 87 7.92 -0.45 12.85
C GLU A 87 6.63 -0.55 13.66
N ARG A 88 5.58 -1.20 13.12
CA ARG A 88 4.25 -1.30 13.76
C ARG A 88 3.64 0.06 14.10
N LYS A 89 3.79 1.02 13.18
CA LYS A 89 3.27 2.39 13.32
C LYS A 89 2.00 2.64 12.52
N GLY A 90 1.26 1.59 12.14
CA GLY A 90 -0.06 1.70 11.49
C GLY A 90 -1.16 2.24 12.40
N ASP A 91 -2.31 2.51 11.81
CA ASP A 91 -3.48 2.94 12.56
C ASP A 91 -4.17 1.76 13.27
N ARG A 92 -4.66 2.00 14.49
CA ARG A 92 -5.41 1.00 15.29
C ARG A 92 -6.58 0.48 14.46
N THR A 93 -6.67 -0.84 14.33
CA THR A 93 -7.57 -1.49 13.38
C THR A 93 -8.48 -2.50 14.08
N LEU A 94 -9.79 -2.36 13.85
CA LEU A 94 -10.81 -3.34 14.20
C LEU A 94 -10.96 -4.38 13.08
N LEU A 95 -11.05 -5.65 13.43
CA LEU A 95 -11.42 -6.72 12.50
C LEU A 95 -12.86 -7.16 12.75
N VAL A 96 -13.69 -7.15 11.70
CA VAL A 96 -15.03 -7.74 11.71
C VAL A 96 -15.03 -9.02 10.88
N VAL A 97 -15.49 -10.11 11.47
CA VAL A 97 -15.56 -11.44 10.83
C VAL A 97 -16.89 -12.12 11.09
N THR A 98 -17.21 -13.10 10.27
CA THR A 98 -18.32 -14.02 10.53
C THR A 98 -18.19 -14.71 11.88
N GLU A 99 -19.31 -14.86 12.59
CA GLU A 99 -19.38 -15.61 13.85
C GLU A 99 -18.76 -17.02 13.73
N GLY A 100 -17.94 -17.38 14.72
CA GLY A 100 -17.14 -18.60 14.75
C GLY A 100 -15.77 -18.49 14.07
N PHE A 101 -15.41 -17.33 13.51
CA PHE A 101 -14.14 -17.11 12.81
C PHE A 101 -13.21 -16.11 13.50
N ARG A 102 -13.50 -15.72 14.75
CA ARG A 102 -12.69 -14.78 15.56
C ARG A 102 -11.18 -14.97 15.44
N ASP A 103 -10.73 -16.20 15.63
CA ASP A 103 -9.30 -16.52 15.71
C ASP A 103 -8.70 -16.99 14.38
N GLN A 104 -9.46 -17.00 13.28
CA GLN A 104 -9.02 -17.63 12.04
C GLN A 104 -7.75 -17.01 11.45
N LEU A 105 -7.59 -15.68 11.53
CA LEU A 105 -6.36 -15.02 11.04
C LEU A 105 -5.17 -15.28 11.97
N ARG A 106 -5.40 -15.35 13.29
CA ARG A 106 -4.37 -15.69 14.28
C ARG A 106 -3.90 -17.15 14.13
N ILE A 107 -4.82 -18.07 13.87
CA ILE A 107 -4.51 -19.49 13.60
C ILE A 107 -3.79 -19.65 12.26
N ALA A 108 -4.12 -18.79 11.30
CA ALA A 108 -3.61 -18.81 9.92
C ALA A 108 -3.77 -20.21 9.30
N TYR A 109 -2.66 -20.86 8.95
CA TYR A 109 -2.62 -22.20 8.36
C TYR A 109 -2.03 -23.27 9.29
N GLN A 110 -1.77 -22.93 10.57
CA GLN A 110 -1.06 -23.79 11.53
C GLN A 110 0.33 -24.27 11.05
N ALA A 111 0.89 -23.66 10.01
CA ALA A 111 2.24 -23.98 9.54
C ALA A 111 3.25 -23.59 10.63
N ARG A 112 4.24 -24.47 10.90
CA ARG A 112 5.37 -24.19 11.79
C ARG A 112 6.61 -23.91 10.93
N PRO A 113 6.98 -22.64 10.68
CA PRO A 113 8.14 -22.32 9.83
C PRO A 113 9.43 -22.91 10.39
N ARG A 114 9.54 -22.96 11.72
CA ARG A 114 10.63 -23.61 12.46
C ARG A 114 10.07 -24.83 13.19
N LEU A 115 9.97 -25.96 12.49
CA LEU A 115 9.30 -27.18 12.96
C LEU A 115 9.81 -27.68 14.33
N PHE A 116 11.10 -27.48 14.61
CA PHE A 116 11.76 -28.00 15.80
C PHE A 116 11.78 -27.04 16.99
N ASP A 117 11.27 -25.82 16.84
CA ASP A 117 11.13 -24.90 17.96
C ASP A 117 10.13 -25.46 18.96
N ARG A 118 10.59 -25.58 20.22
CA ARG A 118 9.75 -26.01 21.35
C ARG A 118 8.87 -24.87 21.84
N GLU A 119 9.38 -23.64 21.79
CA GLU A 119 8.66 -22.41 22.11
C GLU A 119 8.17 -21.74 20.81
N ILE A 120 6.85 -21.73 20.59
CA ILE A 120 6.25 -21.05 19.43
C ILE A 120 5.99 -19.60 19.82
N THR A 121 6.74 -18.68 19.24
CA THR A 121 6.38 -17.26 19.26
C THR A 121 5.43 -16.98 18.11
N LEU A 122 4.16 -16.72 18.42
CA LEU A 122 3.20 -16.26 17.42
C LEU A 122 3.49 -14.80 17.06
N PRO A 123 3.37 -14.42 15.78
CA PRO A 123 3.47 -13.03 15.37
C PRO A 123 2.35 -12.19 15.99
N GLU A 124 2.66 -10.92 16.25
CA GLU A 124 1.66 -9.94 16.64
C GLU A 124 0.76 -9.57 15.45
N MET A 125 -0.55 -9.55 15.68
CA MET A 125 -1.54 -9.21 14.66
C MET A 125 -1.55 -7.71 14.38
N LEU A 126 -1.96 -7.32 13.16
CA LEU A 126 -2.09 -5.90 12.78
C LEU A 126 -3.42 -5.28 13.25
N TYR A 127 -4.36 -6.10 13.70
CA TYR A 127 -5.60 -5.66 14.31
C TYR A 127 -5.50 -5.77 15.83
N GLU A 128 -6.23 -4.89 16.52
CA GLU A 128 -6.23 -4.79 17.99
C GLU A 128 -7.44 -5.49 18.60
N ARG A 129 -8.60 -5.40 17.93
CA ARG A 129 -9.88 -5.93 18.40
C ARG A 129 -10.56 -6.74 17.31
N VAL A 130 -11.33 -7.75 17.70
CA VAL A 130 -12.13 -8.58 16.78
C VAL A 130 -13.59 -8.58 17.22
N GLU A 131 -14.47 -8.27 16.30
CA GLU A 131 -15.92 -8.39 16.47
C GLU A 131 -16.48 -9.42 15.50
N GLU A 132 -17.33 -10.29 16.03
CA GLU A 132 -18.02 -11.33 15.27
C GLU A 132 -19.42 -10.87 14.92
N VAL A 133 -19.79 -10.89 13.64
CA VAL A 133 -21.15 -10.60 13.22
C VAL A 133 -21.92 -11.90 13.01
N THR A 134 -23.19 -11.89 13.41
CA THR A 134 -24.09 -13.03 13.18
C THR A 134 -24.62 -12.91 11.76
N GLU A 135 -24.01 -13.68 10.86
CA GLU A 135 -24.46 -13.89 9.50
C GLU A 135 -23.84 -15.18 8.95
N ARG A 136 -24.41 -15.75 7.90
CA ARG A 136 -23.78 -16.87 7.20
C ARG A 136 -24.28 -16.99 5.78
N VAL A 137 -23.36 -17.11 4.85
CA VAL A 137 -23.61 -17.46 3.46
C VAL A 137 -22.87 -18.75 3.15
N ASP A 138 -23.46 -19.63 2.36
CA ASP A 138 -22.83 -20.88 1.92
C ASP A 138 -22.02 -20.70 0.62
N ALA A 139 -21.40 -21.78 0.13
CA ALA A 139 -20.62 -21.75 -1.11
C ALA A 139 -21.48 -21.61 -2.38
N LYS A 140 -22.81 -21.82 -2.29
CA LYS A 140 -23.78 -21.72 -3.38
C LYS A 140 -24.51 -20.36 -3.42
N ASN A 141 -24.14 -19.43 -2.54
CA ASN A 141 -24.74 -18.10 -2.36
C ASN A 141 -26.07 -18.09 -1.60
N GLU A 142 -26.40 -19.16 -0.90
CA GLU A 142 -27.59 -19.21 -0.05
C GLU A 142 -27.28 -18.55 1.29
N ILE A 143 -28.15 -17.63 1.70
CA ILE A 143 -28.09 -17.01 3.03
C ILE A 143 -28.62 -18.04 4.03
N LEU A 144 -27.74 -18.61 4.83
CA LEU A 144 -28.10 -19.56 5.90
C LEU A 144 -28.51 -18.84 7.17
N VAL A 145 -27.84 -17.74 7.49
CA VAL A 145 -28.15 -16.87 8.63
C VAL A 145 -28.17 -15.42 8.11
N PRO A 146 -29.30 -14.70 8.23
CA PRO A 146 -29.38 -13.29 7.84
C PRO A 146 -28.38 -12.42 8.63
N LEU A 147 -27.91 -11.35 8.02
CA LEU A 147 -27.05 -10.37 8.66
C LEU A 147 -27.78 -9.63 9.80
N ASP A 148 -27.27 -9.76 11.02
CA ASP A 148 -27.71 -8.98 12.18
C ASP A 148 -26.86 -7.72 12.38
N LEU A 149 -27.32 -6.60 11.80
CA LEU A 149 -26.69 -5.29 12.01
C LEU A 149 -27.02 -4.69 13.38
N ASP A 150 -28.18 -5.00 13.94
CA ASP A 150 -28.63 -4.41 15.20
C ASP A 150 -27.80 -4.96 16.37
N GLY A 151 -27.46 -6.25 16.34
CA GLY A 151 -26.53 -6.87 17.28
C GLY A 151 -25.06 -6.47 17.06
N LEU A 152 -24.69 -6.01 15.86
CA LEU A 152 -23.32 -5.56 15.56
C LEU A 152 -23.09 -4.09 15.94
N ARG A 153 -24.08 -3.21 15.72
CA ARG A 153 -23.95 -1.75 15.88
C ARG A 153 -23.36 -1.33 17.24
N PRO A 154 -23.87 -1.77 18.41
CA PRO A 154 -23.34 -1.33 19.70
C PRO A 154 -21.85 -1.68 19.91
N ARG A 155 -21.39 -2.77 19.27
CA ARG A 155 -20.01 -3.24 19.38
C ARG A 155 -19.06 -2.44 18.48
N LEU A 156 -19.54 -2.01 17.31
CA LEU A 156 -18.81 -1.06 16.47
C LEU A 156 -18.74 0.33 17.11
N GLU A 157 -19.83 0.80 17.72
CA GLU A 157 -19.87 2.06 18.47
C GLU A 157 -18.89 2.01 19.65
N ALA A 158 -18.87 0.94 20.44
CA ALA A 158 -17.91 0.78 21.53
C ALA A 158 -16.45 0.78 21.03
N ALA A 159 -16.14 0.08 19.93
CA ALA A 159 -14.80 0.10 19.36
C ALA A 159 -14.39 1.50 18.85
N PHE A 160 -15.35 2.24 18.31
CA PHE A 160 -15.14 3.64 17.92
C PHE A 160 -14.91 4.54 19.14
N ASP A 161 -15.68 4.38 20.21
CA ASP A 161 -15.50 5.14 21.45
C ASP A 161 -14.14 4.85 22.12
N ASP A 162 -13.63 3.63 21.98
CA ASP A 162 -12.26 3.24 22.40
C ASP A 162 -11.14 3.88 21.53
N GLY A 163 -11.50 4.68 20.53
CA GLY A 163 -10.57 5.43 19.68
C GLY A 163 -10.11 4.69 18.42
N ILE A 164 -10.70 3.55 18.07
CA ILE A 164 -10.40 2.86 16.81
C ILE A 164 -11.10 3.59 15.66
N ARG A 165 -10.37 3.88 14.58
CA ARG A 165 -10.90 4.62 13.41
C ARG A 165 -10.77 3.86 12.09
N SER A 166 -10.02 2.76 12.09
CA SER A 166 -9.85 1.87 10.96
C SER A 166 -10.53 0.52 11.20
N ILE A 167 -11.21 -0.01 10.18
CA ILE A 167 -11.93 -1.28 10.23
C ILE A 167 -11.65 -2.12 8.97
N ALA A 168 -11.37 -3.40 9.19
CA ALA A 168 -11.27 -4.43 8.17
C ALA A 168 -12.46 -5.39 8.30
N ILE A 169 -13.19 -5.63 7.22
CA ILE A 169 -14.39 -6.47 7.21
C ILE A 169 -14.12 -7.68 6.33
N VAL A 170 -14.14 -8.88 6.91
CA VAL A 170 -13.77 -10.14 6.25
C VAL A 170 -14.79 -11.21 6.58
N LEU A 171 -15.80 -11.37 5.72
CA LEU A 171 -16.83 -12.38 5.93
C LEU A 171 -16.55 -13.65 5.14
N MET A 172 -17.03 -14.78 5.65
CA MET A 172 -17.03 -16.04 4.91
C MET A 172 -17.83 -15.88 3.62
N HIS A 173 -17.23 -16.29 2.50
CA HIS A 173 -17.78 -16.11 1.16
C HIS A 173 -18.07 -14.65 0.71
N GLY A 174 -17.57 -13.64 1.44
CA GLY A 174 -17.70 -12.22 1.07
C GLY A 174 -17.15 -11.88 -0.33
N TYR A 175 -16.13 -12.62 -0.80
CA TYR A 175 -15.59 -12.51 -2.18
C TYR A 175 -16.62 -12.82 -3.28
N ARG A 176 -17.74 -13.48 -2.94
CA ARG A 176 -18.77 -13.95 -3.87
C ARG A 176 -20.13 -13.32 -3.58
N VAL A 177 -20.47 -13.12 -2.30
CA VAL A 177 -21.70 -12.45 -1.87
C VAL A 177 -21.33 -11.23 -1.03
N PRO A 178 -21.07 -10.07 -1.68
CA PRO A 178 -20.52 -8.89 -1.01
C PRO A 178 -21.55 -8.10 -0.20
N ASP A 179 -22.85 -8.35 -0.36
CA ASP A 179 -23.93 -7.54 0.24
C ASP A 179 -23.75 -7.34 1.75
N HIS A 180 -23.42 -8.40 2.49
CA HIS A 180 -23.23 -8.28 3.94
C HIS A 180 -22.03 -7.40 4.29
N GLU A 181 -20.91 -7.53 3.58
CA GLU A 181 -19.74 -6.65 3.78
C GLU A 181 -20.06 -5.19 3.43
N VAL A 182 -20.80 -4.96 2.35
CA VAL A 182 -21.22 -3.61 1.92
C VAL A 182 -22.09 -2.95 2.98
N ARG A 183 -23.05 -3.68 3.55
CA ARG A 183 -23.95 -3.16 4.59
C ARG A 183 -23.24 -2.87 5.90
N ILE A 184 -22.32 -3.73 6.33
CA ILE A 184 -21.46 -3.47 7.50
C ILE A 184 -20.55 -2.26 7.23
N ALA A 185 -19.99 -2.14 6.02
CA ALA A 185 -19.16 -1.00 5.65
C ALA A 185 -19.94 0.32 5.69
N GLN A 186 -21.19 0.31 5.24
CA GLN A 186 -22.07 1.46 5.34
C GLN A 186 -22.34 1.83 6.81
N LEU A 187 -22.70 0.86 7.65
CA LEU A 187 -22.88 1.06 9.09
C LEU A 187 -21.63 1.66 9.75
N ALA A 188 -20.45 1.13 9.45
CA ALA A 188 -19.20 1.65 9.99
C ALA A 188 -18.94 3.11 9.59
N ARG A 189 -19.24 3.48 8.32
CA ARG A 189 -19.15 4.87 7.87
C ARG A 189 -20.15 5.78 8.56
N GLU A 190 -21.37 5.30 8.81
CA GLU A 190 -22.41 6.04 9.56
C GLU A 190 -21.98 6.31 11.01
N ILE A 191 -21.31 5.36 11.66
CA ILE A 191 -20.76 5.53 13.01
C ILE A 191 -19.59 6.53 13.03
N GLY A 192 -18.81 6.59 11.95
CA GLY A 192 -17.74 7.58 11.78
C GLY A 192 -16.34 6.99 11.56
N PHE A 193 -16.20 5.68 11.33
CA PHE A 193 -14.92 5.08 10.94
C PHE A 193 -14.38 5.77 9.67
N THR A 194 -13.16 6.28 9.74
CA THR A 194 -12.56 7.07 8.66
C THR A 194 -11.88 6.21 7.61
N GLN A 195 -11.50 4.98 7.95
CA GLN A 195 -11.00 3.97 7.03
C GLN A 195 -11.81 2.69 7.16
N VAL A 196 -12.42 2.27 6.05
CA VAL A 196 -13.24 1.05 5.98
C VAL A 196 -12.77 0.22 4.80
N SER A 197 -12.21 -0.96 5.09
CA SER A 197 -11.67 -1.87 4.08
C SER A 197 -12.49 -3.15 4.06
N THR A 198 -13.11 -3.45 2.91
CA THR A 198 -13.88 -4.70 2.74
C THR A 198 -13.04 -5.74 2.00
N SER A 199 -13.24 -7.00 2.33
CA SER A 199 -12.42 -8.06 1.77
C SER A 199 -12.72 -8.34 0.30
N HIS A 200 -13.96 -8.11 -0.15
CA HIS A 200 -14.33 -8.24 -1.55
C HIS A 200 -13.73 -7.15 -2.45
N GLU A 201 -13.54 -5.91 -1.96
CA GLU A 201 -12.90 -4.84 -2.74
C GLU A 201 -11.36 -4.95 -2.72
N THR A 202 -10.79 -5.34 -1.58
CA THR A 202 -9.33 -5.36 -1.41
C THR A 202 -8.66 -6.57 -2.07
N SER A 203 -9.27 -7.75 -1.93
CA SER A 203 -8.76 -9.03 -2.44
C SER A 203 -9.91 -10.05 -2.61
N PRO A 204 -10.68 -10.02 -3.71
CA PRO A 204 -11.82 -10.92 -3.98
C PRO A 204 -11.37 -12.36 -4.30
N MET A 205 -10.73 -13.02 -3.34
CA MET A 205 -10.21 -14.38 -3.45
C MET A 205 -10.94 -15.29 -2.49
N ILE A 206 -11.13 -16.57 -2.86
CA ILE A 206 -11.81 -17.56 -2.02
C ILE A 206 -11.12 -17.80 -0.66
N LYS A 207 -9.79 -17.69 -0.60
CA LYS A 207 -8.96 -18.04 0.57
C LYS A 207 -9.14 -17.02 1.70
N PHE A 208 -9.80 -17.43 2.79
CA PHE A 208 -10.13 -16.55 3.92
C PHE A 208 -8.91 -15.89 4.57
N VAL A 209 -7.87 -16.66 4.92
CA VAL A 209 -6.68 -16.14 5.60
C VAL A 209 -5.94 -15.10 4.74
N GLY A 210 -5.50 -15.47 3.53
CA GLY A 210 -4.78 -14.52 2.65
C GLY A 210 -5.61 -13.30 2.22
N ARG A 211 -6.93 -13.47 2.04
CA ARG A 211 -7.86 -12.35 1.81
C ARG A 211 -7.93 -11.45 3.04
N GLY A 212 -8.10 -12.03 4.22
CA GLY A 212 -8.19 -11.31 5.48
C GLY A 212 -6.92 -10.54 5.81
N ASP A 213 -5.76 -11.18 5.71
CA ASP A 213 -4.46 -10.52 5.95
C ASP A 213 -4.25 -9.32 5.02
N THR A 214 -4.60 -9.44 3.74
CA THR A 214 -4.53 -8.33 2.78
C THR A 214 -5.51 -7.21 3.14
N THR A 215 -6.71 -7.55 3.60
CA THR A 215 -7.74 -6.57 4.00
C THR A 215 -7.33 -5.82 5.27
N VAL A 216 -6.75 -6.54 6.25
CA VAL A 216 -6.22 -5.95 7.48
C VAL A 216 -5.03 -5.05 7.18
N ALA A 217 -4.08 -5.49 6.34
CA ALA A 217 -2.95 -4.65 5.94
C ALA A 217 -3.41 -3.37 5.24
N ASP A 218 -4.45 -3.45 4.40
CA ASP A 218 -5.04 -2.28 3.77
C ASP A 218 -5.62 -1.30 4.79
N ALA A 219 -6.43 -1.79 5.74
CA ALA A 219 -7.03 -0.99 6.80
C ALA A 219 -5.96 -0.34 7.70
N TYR A 220 -4.90 -1.08 8.01
CA TYR A 220 -3.82 -0.66 8.90
C TYR A 220 -2.94 0.43 8.27
N LEU A 221 -2.66 0.34 6.96
CA LEU A 221 -1.69 1.19 6.26
C LEU A 221 -2.30 2.36 5.48
N SER A 222 -3.53 2.21 4.97
CA SER A 222 -4.16 3.23 4.13
C SER A 222 -4.25 4.62 4.78
N PRO A 223 -4.58 4.77 6.08
CA PRO A 223 -4.70 6.11 6.67
C PRO A 223 -3.37 6.89 6.67
N ILE A 224 -2.25 6.23 6.98
CA ILE A 224 -0.92 6.85 6.98
C ILE A 224 -0.54 7.28 5.58
N LEU A 225 -0.75 6.40 4.61
CA LEU A 225 -0.43 6.70 3.22
C LEU A 225 -1.31 7.82 2.69
N ARG A 226 -2.59 7.85 3.05
CA ARG A 226 -3.50 8.91 2.65
C ARG A 226 -3.06 10.26 3.19
N ARG A 227 -2.70 10.35 4.48
CA ARG A 227 -2.12 11.58 5.07
C ARG A 227 -0.89 12.07 4.33
N TYR A 228 -0.02 11.14 3.90
CA TYR A 228 1.16 11.48 3.11
C TYR A 228 0.80 11.98 1.70
N ILE A 229 -0.04 11.23 0.99
CA ILE A 229 -0.48 11.55 -0.38
C ILE A 229 -1.23 12.88 -0.42
N ASP A 230 -2.16 13.09 0.50
CA ASP A 230 -2.97 14.31 0.56
C ASP A 230 -2.09 15.55 0.83
N ARG A 231 -1.02 15.41 1.63
CA ARG A 231 -0.04 16.50 1.83
C ARG A 231 0.66 16.87 0.53
N ILE A 232 1.18 15.88 -0.19
CA ILE A 232 1.87 16.09 -1.46
C ILE A 232 0.90 16.67 -2.51
N ALA A 233 -0.29 16.10 -2.61
CA ALA A 233 -1.33 16.53 -3.54
C ALA A 233 -1.79 17.98 -3.25
N ALA A 234 -1.91 18.37 -1.99
CA ALA A 234 -2.27 19.73 -1.61
C ALA A 234 -1.24 20.78 -2.09
N THR A 235 0.06 20.43 -2.11
CA THR A 235 1.11 21.33 -2.62
C THR A 235 1.23 21.31 -4.14
N LEU A 236 0.97 20.17 -4.77
CA LEU A 236 1.08 20.00 -6.23
C LEU A 236 -0.21 20.33 -7.00
N GLY A 237 -1.33 20.55 -6.31
CA GLY A 237 -2.61 20.92 -6.91
C GLY A 237 -3.09 19.92 -7.96
N GLY A 238 -3.35 20.39 -9.19
CA GLY A 238 -3.90 19.60 -10.29
C GLY A 238 -2.88 18.74 -11.05
N VAL A 239 -1.61 18.71 -10.64
CA VAL A 239 -0.57 17.93 -11.31
C VAL A 239 -0.90 16.43 -11.30
N ASN A 240 -0.58 15.74 -12.40
CA ASN A 240 -0.72 14.29 -12.50
C ASN A 240 0.24 13.56 -11.54
N LEU A 241 -0.25 13.27 -10.34
CA LEU A 241 0.47 12.57 -9.29
C LEU A 241 0.16 11.07 -9.32
N GLN A 242 1.19 10.27 -9.51
CA GLN A 242 1.10 8.80 -9.60
C GLN A 242 2.04 8.14 -8.60
N PHE A 243 1.62 6.99 -8.05
CA PHE A 243 2.40 6.20 -7.12
C PHE A 243 2.72 4.81 -7.69
N MET A 244 3.94 4.35 -7.43
CA MET A 244 4.39 3.01 -7.76
C MET A 244 3.64 1.97 -6.94
N GLN A 245 3.19 0.92 -7.61
CA GLN A 245 2.51 -0.22 -7.00
C GLN A 245 3.46 -1.41 -6.86
N SER A 246 3.11 -2.34 -5.98
CA SER A 246 3.83 -3.60 -5.77
C SER A 246 3.95 -4.51 -7.00
N ASN A 247 3.17 -4.27 -8.05
CA ASN A 247 3.24 -4.99 -9.32
C ASN A 247 4.11 -4.29 -10.39
N GLY A 248 4.83 -3.22 -10.02
CA GLY A 248 5.66 -2.42 -10.91
C GLY A 248 4.88 -1.44 -11.82
N GLY A 249 3.57 -1.31 -11.61
CA GLY A 249 2.72 -0.34 -12.30
C GLY A 249 2.59 1.00 -11.57
N LEU A 250 2.02 1.99 -12.23
CA LEU A 250 1.69 3.30 -11.65
C LEU A 250 0.18 3.46 -11.49
N LYS A 251 -0.23 4.08 -10.38
CA LYS A 251 -1.63 4.37 -10.08
C LYS A 251 -1.80 5.80 -9.60
N GLY A 252 -2.88 6.47 -10.02
CA GLY A 252 -3.16 7.84 -9.59
C GLY A 252 -3.32 7.94 -8.07
N ALA A 253 -2.84 9.04 -7.49
CA ALA A 253 -2.82 9.31 -6.05
C ALA A 253 -4.17 9.06 -5.36
N SER A 254 -5.27 9.50 -5.97
CA SER A 254 -6.62 9.39 -5.40
C SER A 254 -7.11 7.95 -5.23
N LEU A 255 -6.60 7.02 -6.03
CA LEU A 255 -7.00 5.61 -6.06
C LEU A 255 -6.01 4.70 -5.30
N PHE A 256 -4.87 5.22 -4.87
CA PHE A 256 -3.82 4.45 -4.23
C PHE A 256 -4.20 4.09 -2.79
N GLN A 257 -4.02 2.82 -2.44
CA GLN A 257 -4.43 2.25 -1.14
C GLN A 257 -3.27 1.49 -0.49
N GLY A 258 -3.38 1.22 0.82
CA GLY A 258 -2.31 0.61 1.60
C GLY A 258 -1.81 -0.72 1.06
N LYS A 259 -2.74 -1.55 0.63
CA LYS A 259 -2.44 -2.83 -0.04
C LYS A 259 -1.60 -2.68 -1.33
N ASP A 260 -1.67 -1.54 -2.02
CA ASP A 260 -0.96 -1.30 -3.29
C ASP A 260 0.51 -0.89 -3.04
N ALA A 261 0.83 -0.41 -1.84
CA ALA A 261 2.12 0.18 -1.48
C ALA A 261 3.15 -0.81 -0.92
N ILE A 262 2.71 -1.98 -0.48
CA ILE A 262 3.59 -2.98 0.15
C ILE A 262 4.57 -3.51 -0.91
N LEU A 263 5.87 -3.26 -0.73
CA LEU A 263 6.94 -3.64 -1.68
C LEU A 263 6.91 -2.89 -3.04
N SER A 264 6.35 -1.67 -3.10
CA SER A 264 6.36 -0.88 -4.33
C SER A 264 7.75 -0.40 -4.77
N GLY A 265 8.64 -0.09 -3.81
CA GLY A 265 10.03 0.32 -4.09
C GLY A 265 10.83 -0.74 -4.84
N PRO A 266 10.99 -1.96 -4.29
CA PRO A 266 11.69 -3.06 -4.97
C PRO A 266 11.12 -3.38 -6.35
N ALA A 267 9.79 -3.36 -6.50
CA ALA A 267 9.14 -3.58 -7.80
C ALA A 267 9.57 -2.55 -8.86
N GLY A 268 9.71 -1.27 -8.47
CA GLY A 268 10.24 -0.22 -9.33
C GLY A 268 11.71 -0.46 -9.71
N GLY A 269 12.54 -0.88 -8.75
CA GLY A 269 13.94 -1.21 -8.96
C GLY A 269 14.14 -2.35 -9.97
N ILE A 270 13.36 -3.43 -9.85
CA ILE A 270 13.41 -4.57 -10.79
C ILE A 270 13.00 -4.14 -12.19
N VAL A 271 11.89 -3.39 -12.33
CA VAL A 271 11.43 -2.90 -13.64
C VAL A 271 12.49 -2.02 -14.30
N GLY A 272 13.14 -1.14 -13.54
CA GLY A 272 14.24 -0.30 -14.01
C GLY A 272 15.43 -1.14 -14.46
N ALA A 273 15.91 -2.04 -13.60
CA ALA A 273 17.06 -2.89 -13.88
C ALA A 273 16.85 -3.78 -15.12
N VAL A 274 15.67 -4.39 -15.28
CA VAL A 274 15.34 -5.21 -16.46
C VAL A 274 15.36 -4.38 -17.73
N ARG A 275 14.80 -3.16 -17.71
CA ARG A 275 14.82 -2.26 -18.87
C ARG A 275 16.22 -1.83 -19.24
N THR A 276 17.05 -1.47 -18.26
CA THR A 276 18.44 -1.07 -18.47
C THR A 276 19.29 -2.24 -18.98
N ALA A 277 19.12 -3.43 -18.40
CA ALA A 277 19.81 -4.64 -18.83
C ALA A 277 19.45 -5.03 -20.26
N GLY A 278 18.16 -4.98 -20.62
CA GLY A 278 17.70 -5.24 -21.99
C GLY A 278 18.27 -4.27 -23.01
N GLN A 279 18.43 -2.98 -22.65
CA GLN A 279 19.13 -2.00 -23.52
C GLN A 279 20.60 -2.34 -23.73
N ALA A 280 21.23 -2.98 -22.75
CA ALA A 280 22.60 -3.49 -22.85
C ALA A 280 22.69 -4.91 -23.47
N GLY A 281 21.56 -5.50 -23.89
CA GLY A 281 21.50 -6.83 -24.51
C GLY A 281 21.53 -8.00 -23.53
N PHE A 282 21.18 -7.78 -22.26
CA PHE A 282 21.10 -8.83 -21.24
C PHE A 282 19.65 -9.17 -20.90
N ASP A 283 19.28 -10.43 -21.11
CA ASP A 283 17.93 -10.95 -20.82
C ASP A 283 17.88 -11.80 -19.53
N LYS A 284 19.01 -11.90 -18.81
CA LYS A 284 19.15 -12.59 -17.53
C LYS A 284 19.91 -11.72 -16.54
N VAL A 285 19.27 -11.41 -15.42
CA VAL A 285 19.78 -10.44 -14.44
C VAL A 285 19.47 -10.91 -13.03
N ILE A 286 20.42 -10.69 -12.13
CA ILE A 286 20.18 -10.71 -10.69
C ILE A 286 20.34 -9.28 -10.20
N THR A 287 19.29 -8.72 -9.60
CA THR A 287 19.34 -7.39 -8.99
C THR A 287 19.74 -7.50 -7.54
N PHE A 288 20.58 -6.58 -7.09
CA PHE A 288 21.01 -6.48 -5.71
C PHE A 288 20.95 -5.00 -5.32
N ASP A 289 19.96 -4.65 -4.51
CA ASP A 289 19.78 -3.30 -3.97
C ASP A 289 20.01 -3.32 -2.46
N MET A 290 20.98 -2.55 -1.99
CA MET A 290 21.40 -2.53 -0.60
C MET A 290 21.21 -1.13 -0.03
N GLY A 291 20.18 -0.98 0.82
CA GLY A 291 19.95 0.20 1.64
C GLY A 291 20.54 0.05 3.04
N ALA A 292 20.33 1.07 3.89
CA ALA A 292 20.75 1.04 5.28
C ALA A 292 19.94 0.05 6.16
N PRO A 293 18.60 -0.04 6.05
CA PRO A 293 17.82 -0.99 6.87
C PRO A 293 17.49 -2.32 6.17
N SER A 294 17.61 -2.40 4.84
CA SER A 294 17.18 -3.57 4.04
C SER A 294 18.11 -3.86 2.88
N THR A 295 18.04 -5.09 2.38
CA THR A 295 18.66 -5.51 1.13
C THR A 295 17.63 -6.30 0.34
N ASP A 296 17.38 -5.88 -0.89
CA ASP A 296 16.38 -6.44 -1.78
C ASP A 296 17.09 -7.13 -2.95
N VAL A 297 16.78 -8.42 -3.15
CA VAL A 297 17.39 -9.26 -4.19
C VAL A 297 16.29 -9.87 -5.03
N ALA A 298 16.44 -9.80 -6.35
CA ALA A 298 15.52 -10.42 -7.28
C ALA A 298 16.25 -10.98 -8.50
N HIS A 299 15.56 -11.83 -9.24
CA HIS A 299 16.04 -12.48 -10.45
C HIS A 299 15.07 -12.21 -11.60
N TYR A 300 15.62 -12.04 -12.79
CA TYR A 300 14.88 -11.95 -14.04
C TYR A 300 15.51 -12.90 -15.07
N GLU A 301 14.69 -13.75 -15.67
CA GLU A 301 15.05 -14.59 -16.80
C GLU A 301 13.95 -14.52 -17.86
N ASN A 302 14.13 -13.68 -18.88
CA ASN A 302 13.23 -13.47 -20.03
C ASN A 302 11.79 -13.01 -19.72
N SER A 303 11.32 -13.13 -18.48
CA SER A 303 9.99 -12.73 -18.04
C SER A 303 9.98 -12.34 -16.57
N TYR A 304 9.07 -11.42 -16.20
CA TYR A 304 8.88 -11.07 -14.80
C TYR A 304 8.28 -12.26 -14.05
N GLU A 305 9.02 -12.74 -13.04
CA GLU A 305 8.48 -13.67 -12.06
C GLU A 305 7.34 -13.00 -11.30
N ARG A 306 6.28 -13.76 -11.00
CA ARG A 306 5.12 -13.24 -10.29
C ARG A 306 4.92 -14.02 -9.03
N VAL A 307 5.12 -13.35 -7.90
CA VAL A 307 4.83 -13.90 -6.58
C VAL A 307 3.38 -13.54 -6.26
N PHE A 308 2.58 -14.53 -5.86
CA PHE A 308 1.17 -14.33 -5.52
C PHE A 308 0.91 -14.26 -4.02
N GLU A 309 1.85 -14.72 -3.21
CA GLU A 309 1.85 -14.68 -1.74
C GLU A 309 3.20 -14.19 -1.27
N THR A 310 3.23 -13.06 -0.58
CA THR A 310 4.44 -12.56 0.08
C THR A 310 4.17 -12.37 1.55
N VAL A 311 5.12 -12.80 2.39
CA VAL A 311 5.03 -12.62 3.83
C VAL A 311 5.95 -11.48 4.24
N VAL A 312 5.39 -10.40 4.77
CA VAL A 312 6.16 -9.30 5.37
C VAL A 312 5.87 -9.27 6.87
N ARG A 313 6.89 -9.58 7.70
CA ARG A 313 6.78 -9.73 9.17
C ARG A 313 5.49 -10.43 9.63
N ALA A 314 5.25 -11.59 9.03
CA ALA A 314 4.12 -12.49 9.30
C ALA A 314 2.71 -12.01 8.87
N CYS A 315 2.60 -10.88 8.17
CA CYS A 315 1.42 -10.58 7.38
C CYS A 315 1.59 -11.24 5.99
N ALA A 316 0.77 -12.25 5.69
CA ALA A 316 0.74 -12.86 4.38
C ALA A 316 -0.13 -12.02 3.43
N CYS A 317 0.49 -11.14 2.67
CA CYS A 317 -0.20 -10.39 1.63
C CYS A 317 -0.28 -11.23 0.36
N ARG A 318 -1.51 -11.51 -0.08
CA ARG A 318 -1.76 -12.32 -1.28
C ARG A 318 -2.03 -11.39 -2.46
N ARG A 319 -0.97 -10.97 -3.14
CA ARG A 319 -1.02 -10.03 -4.28
C ARG A 319 -0.04 -10.46 -5.35
N ARG A 320 -0.32 -10.06 -6.60
CA ARG A 320 0.69 -10.09 -7.66
C ARG A 320 1.76 -9.06 -7.32
N CYS A 321 2.88 -9.52 -6.82
CA CYS A 321 4.12 -8.75 -6.75
C CYS A 321 5.02 -9.18 -7.92
N CYS A 322 5.71 -8.21 -8.51
CA CYS A 322 6.75 -8.44 -9.51
C CYS A 322 8.12 -8.41 -8.84
#